data_AF-A0A093PRM2-F1
#
_entry.id   AF-A0A093PRM2-F1
#
_cell.length_a   1.000
_cell.length_b   1.000
_cell.length_c   1.000
_cell.angle_alpha   90.00
_cell.angle_beta   90.00
_cell.angle_gamma   90.00
#
_symmetry.space_group_name_H-M   'P 1'
#
loop_
_entity.id
_entity.type
_entity.pdbx_description
1 polymer ?
#
loop_
_entity_poly.entity_id
_entity_poly.type
_entity_poly.pdbx_seq_one_letter_code
_entity_poly.pdbx_strand_id
1 'polypeptide(L)'
;AAEMDTQDIEELQQEEVEELGISLQELQEIIDKEVENCEWVRQRKQQLEELEKCVRHKEEEAAHVDQLIDNATRAIDKCETLAKELYSMMGLQYRESSSEDEAPAATEVIEIPDEEDDDVMSVDSGWKHSSVNPSLQEAMAAMRRSARDVAKFMDAVSKKTSSQEAQKEAQPPPACPGTAQPVAPPAPGDDLNTDGDLKVGMRILGKKRTKTWHKGTLIAIKPVG
;
A
#
# COMPACT_ATOMS: atom_id res chain seq x y z
N ALA A 1 7.80 -62.41 0.54
CA ALA A 1 8.08 -60.99 0.28
C ALA A 1 9.35 -60.70 1.05
N ALA A 2 10.49 -60.79 0.36
CA ALA A 2 11.80 -60.67 1.00
C ALA A 2 12.06 -59.19 1.26
N GLU A 3 12.39 -58.87 2.51
CA GLU A 3 13.03 -57.62 2.90
C GLU A 3 14.34 -57.54 2.10
N MET A 4 14.38 -56.66 1.10
CA MET A 4 15.63 -56.29 0.44
C MET A 4 16.46 -55.60 1.52
N ASP A 5 17.63 -56.16 1.83
CA ASP A 5 18.43 -55.68 2.95
C ASP A 5 18.95 -54.28 2.62
N THR A 6 19.19 -53.44 3.62
CA THR A 6 19.60 -52.03 3.38
C THR A 6 20.92 -51.97 2.59
N GLN A 7 21.76 -53.00 2.75
CA GLN A 7 22.98 -53.24 1.99
C GLN A 7 22.72 -53.54 0.50
N ASP A 8 21.68 -54.31 0.16
CA ASP A 8 21.36 -54.62 -1.23
C ASP A 8 20.90 -53.35 -1.98
N ILE A 9 20.25 -52.41 -1.28
CA ILE A 9 19.83 -51.12 -1.84
C ILE A 9 21.04 -50.23 -2.10
N GLU A 10 22.01 -50.20 -1.20
CA GLU A 10 23.24 -49.41 -1.35
C GLU A 10 24.12 -49.95 -2.48
N GLU A 11 24.26 -51.28 -2.63
CA GLU A 11 24.99 -51.88 -3.76
C GLU A 11 24.32 -51.57 -5.10
N LEU A 12 22.99 -51.63 -5.19
CA LEU A 12 22.26 -51.25 -6.40
C LEU A 12 22.41 -49.75 -6.73
N GLN A 13 22.38 -48.87 -5.73
CA GLN A 13 22.65 -47.44 -5.93
C GLN A 13 24.09 -47.19 -6.40
N GLN A 14 25.05 -47.93 -5.86
CA GLN A 14 26.45 -47.85 -6.26
C GLN A 14 26.66 -48.33 -7.70
N GLU A 15 26.01 -49.44 -8.09
CA GLU A 15 26.02 -49.98 -9.46
C GLU A 15 25.36 -49.02 -10.45
N GLU A 16 24.23 -48.39 -10.08
CA GLU A 16 23.58 -47.35 -10.89
C GLU A 16 24.48 -46.12 -11.08
N VAL A 17 25.21 -45.69 -10.05
CA VAL A 17 26.18 -44.58 -10.16
C VAL A 17 27.35 -44.95 -11.08
N GLU A 18 27.80 -46.21 -11.04
CA GLU A 18 28.88 -46.73 -11.89
C GLU A 18 28.44 -46.85 -13.36
N GLU A 19 27.18 -47.21 -13.62
CA GLU A 19 26.60 -47.29 -14.97
C GLU A 19 26.30 -45.90 -15.57
N LEU A 20 25.73 -44.98 -14.78
CA LEU A 20 25.36 -43.64 -15.24
C LEU A 20 26.57 -42.69 -15.33
N GLY A 21 27.65 -43.00 -14.61
CA GLY A 21 28.91 -42.25 -14.60
C GLY A 21 28.80 -40.85 -13.98
N ILE A 22 27.68 -40.55 -13.33
CA ILE A 22 27.41 -39.33 -12.55
C ILE A 22 26.73 -39.74 -11.25
N SER A 23 27.17 -39.17 -10.13
CA SER A 23 26.49 -39.39 -8.85
C SER A 23 25.18 -38.61 -8.79
N LEU A 24 24.23 -39.07 -7.97
CA LEU A 24 22.98 -38.34 -7.70
C LEU A 24 23.25 -36.92 -7.17
N GLN A 25 24.31 -36.75 -6.38
CA GLN A 25 24.75 -35.47 -5.84
C GLN A 25 25.21 -34.51 -6.95
N GLU A 26 26.00 -35.00 -7.91
CA GLU A 26 26.43 -34.21 -9.07
C GLU A 26 25.24 -33.84 -9.96
N LEU A 27 24.28 -34.75 -10.15
CA LEU A 27 23.07 -34.45 -10.92
C LEU A 27 22.24 -33.35 -10.23
N GLN A 28 22.08 -33.42 -8.92
CA GLN A 28 21.42 -32.38 -8.12
C GLN A 28 22.12 -31.03 -8.28
N GLU A 29 23.46 -31.02 -8.18
CA GLU A 29 24.26 -29.80 -8.31
C GLU A 29 24.20 -29.20 -9.73
N ILE A 30 24.14 -30.04 -10.77
CA ILE A 30 23.93 -29.61 -12.16
C ILE A 30 22.54 -28.97 -12.31
N ILE A 31 21.50 -29.58 -11.75
CA ILE A 31 20.14 -29.05 -11.79
C ILE A 31 20.08 -27.71 -11.07
N ASP A 32 20.60 -27.62 -9.86
CA ASP A 32 20.58 -26.40 -9.05
C ASP A 32 21.35 -25.28 -9.77
N LYS A 33 22.53 -25.59 -10.33
CA LYS A 33 23.33 -24.65 -11.10
C LYS A 33 22.62 -24.15 -12.35
N GLU A 34 21.94 -25.02 -13.09
CA GLU A 34 21.16 -24.63 -14.27
C GLU A 34 19.93 -23.77 -13.88
N VAL A 35 19.26 -24.13 -12.78
CA VAL A 35 18.15 -23.33 -12.22
C VAL A 35 18.63 -21.95 -11.80
N GLU A 36 19.81 -21.81 -11.19
CA GLU A 36 20.41 -20.52 -10.87
C GLU A 36 20.84 -19.72 -12.10
N ASN A 37 21.17 -20.41 -13.19
CA ASN A 37 21.51 -19.78 -14.45
C ASN A 37 20.29 -19.27 -15.22
N CYS A 38 19.08 -19.72 -14.87
CA CYS A 38 17.85 -19.23 -15.45
C CYS A 38 17.67 -17.72 -15.16
N GLU A 39 17.56 -16.92 -16.22
CA GLU A 39 17.44 -15.45 -16.10
C GLU A 39 16.24 -15.02 -15.26
N TRP A 40 15.10 -15.71 -15.43
CA TRP A 40 13.90 -15.43 -14.66
C TRP A 40 14.10 -15.70 -13.16
N VAL A 41 14.77 -16.80 -12.80
CA VAL A 41 15.08 -17.13 -11.39
C VAL A 41 16.00 -16.06 -10.80
N ARG A 42 17.04 -15.66 -11.54
CA ARG A 42 17.97 -14.61 -11.12
C ARG A 42 17.27 -13.27 -10.92
N GLN A 43 16.43 -12.86 -11.87
CA GLN A 43 15.65 -11.62 -11.77
C GLN A 43 14.69 -11.67 -10.59
N ARG A 44 14.03 -12.81 -10.36
CA ARG A 44 13.12 -12.98 -9.22
C ARG A 44 13.85 -12.94 -7.88
N LYS A 45 15.02 -13.58 -7.77
CA LYS A 45 15.90 -13.49 -6.59
C LYS A 45 16.32 -12.03 -6.33
N GLN A 46 16.72 -11.30 -7.37
CA GLN A 46 17.11 -9.89 -7.26
C GLN A 46 15.95 -9.00 -6.78
N GLN A 47 14.76 -9.16 -7.35
CA GLN A 47 13.56 -8.44 -6.89
C GLN A 47 13.23 -8.75 -5.43
N LEU A 48 13.40 -10.00 -5.01
CA LEU A 48 13.15 -10.39 -3.62
C LEU A 48 14.17 -9.77 -2.67
N GLU A 49 15.45 -9.72 -3.06
CA GLU A 49 16.51 -9.07 -2.27
C GLU A 49 16.28 -7.55 -2.14
N GLU A 50 15.89 -6.89 -3.23
CA GLU A 50 15.54 -5.46 -3.21
C GLU A 50 14.33 -5.20 -2.31
N LEU A 51 13.30 -6.04 -2.40
CA LEU A 51 12.12 -5.96 -1.54
C LEU A 51 12.48 -6.21 -0.07
N GLU A 52 13.34 -7.17 0.23
CA GLU A 52 13.81 -7.45 1.59
C GLU A 52 14.53 -6.24 2.20
N LYS A 53 15.43 -5.61 1.43
CA LYS A 53 16.10 -4.37 1.85
C LYS A 53 15.12 -3.24 2.11
N CYS A 54 14.12 -3.08 1.23
CA CYS A 54 13.07 -2.07 1.37
C CYS A 54 12.22 -2.31 2.63
N VAL A 55 11.80 -3.55 2.88
CA VAL A 55 11.03 -3.92 4.08
C VAL A 55 11.84 -3.65 5.35
N ARG A 56 13.09 -4.12 5.40
CA ARG A 56 13.98 -3.90 6.55
C ARG A 56 14.14 -2.41 6.87
N HIS A 57 14.38 -1.58 5.85
CA HIS A 57 14.51 -0.14 6.05
C HIS A 57 13.23 0.49 6.62
N LYS A 58 12.05 0.10 6.10
CA LYS A 58 10.77 0.59 6.62
C LYS A 58 10.48 0.13 8.05
N GLU A 59 10.88 -1.09 8.40
CA GLU A 59 10.77 -1.59 9.77
C GLU A 59 11.65 -0.78 10.74
N GLU A 60 12.86 -0.42 10.32
CA GLU A 60 13.75 0.47 11.09
C GLU A 60 13.16 1.88 11.26
N GLU A 61 12.60 2.46 10.20
CA GLU A 61 11.92 3.76 10.26
C GLU A 61 10.68 3.72 11.18
N ALA A 62 9.87 2.65 11.10
CA ALA A 62 8.71 2.47 11.96
C ALA A 62 9.13 2.37 13.44
N ALA A 63 10.15 1.57 13.75
CA ALA A 63 10.68 1.44 15.11
C ALA A 63 11.20 2.78 15.65
N HIS A 64 11.83 3.60 14.80
CA HIS A 64 12.28 4.93 15.18
C HIS A 64 11.11 5.88 15.47
N VAL A 65 10.04 5.83 14.68
CA VAL A 65 8.82 6.63 14.92
C VAL A 65 8.12 6.21 16.21
N ASP A 66 7.99 4.90 16.47
CA ASP A 66 7.41 4.38 17.71
C ASP A 66 8.21 4.89 18.93
N GLN A 67 9.54 4.87 18.84
CA GLN A 67 10.40 5.42 19.88
C GLN A 67 10.18 6.94 20.10
N LEU A 68 9.99 7.70 19.03
CA LEU A 68 9.67 9.14 19.14
C LEU A 68 8.32 9.37 19.82
N ILE A 69 7.31 8.56 19.49
CA ILE A 69 5.97 8.63 20.11
C ILE A 69 6.05 8.30 21.60
N ASP A 70 6.78 7.25 21.97
CA ASP A 70 6.99 6.88 23.38
C ASP A 70 7.68 7.99 24.17
N ASN A 71 8.70 8.61 23.56
CA ASN A 71 9.42 9.73 24.16
C ASN A 71 8.52 10.97 24.32
N ALA A 72 7.71 11.29 23.30
CA ALA A 72 6.79 12.42 23.34
C ALA A 72 5.69 12.21 24.39
N THR A 73 5.08 11.03 24.42
CA THR A 73 4.07 10.67 25.43
C THR A 73 4.64 10.80 26.84
N ARG A 74 5.82 10.23 27.09
CA ARG A 74 6.50 10.35 28.38
C ARG A 74 6.85 11.79 28.75
N ALA A 75 7.20 12.63 27.77
CA ALA A 75 7.48 14.04 28.01
C ALA A 75 6.20 14.80 28.39
N ILE A 76 5.08 14.50 27.73
CA ILE A 76 3.77 15.06 28.06
C ILE A 76 3.37 14.67 29.48
N ASP A 77 3.48 13.40 29.86
CA ASP A 77 3.15 12.93 31.22
C ASP A 77 3.97 13.65 32.31
N LYS A 78 5.26 13.90 32.02
CA LYS A 78 6.14 14.66 32.93
C LYS A 78 5.69 16.12 33.04
N CYS A 79 5.40 16.78 31.92
CA CYS A 79 4.89 18.14 31.92
C CYS A 79 3.56 18.25 32.68
N GLU A 80 2.67 17.27 32.50
CA GLU A 80 1.40 17.20 33.20
C GLU A 80 1.59 17.03 34.71
N THR A 81 2.51 16.16 35.13
CA THR A 81 2.84 15.96 36.55
C THR A 81 3.33 17.26 37.19
N LEU A 82 4.21 18.00 36.49
CA LEU A 82 4.69 19.31 36.97
C LEU A 82 3.56 20.33 37.06
N ALA A 83 2.63 20.33 36.11
CA ALA A 83 1.46 21.19 36.16
C ALA A 83 0.57 20.84 37.37
N LYS A 84 0.29 19.55 37.60
CA LYS A 84 -0.46 19.06 38.76
C LYS A 84 0.18 19.50 40.07
N GLU A 85 1.50 19.38 40.19
CA GLU A 85 2.26 19.81 41.37
C GLU A 85 2.15 21.32 41.61
N LEU A 86 2.30 22.14 40.57
CA LEU A 86 2.19 23.60 40.66
C LEU A 86 0.79 24.04 41.12
N TYR A 87 -0.27 23.44 40.56
CA TYR A 87 -1.64 23.72 40.97
C TYR A 87 -1.85 23.35 42.45
N SER A 88 -1.38 22.17 42.85
CA SER A 88 -1.44 21.73 44.26
C SER A 88 -0.71 22.68 45.19
N MET A 89 0.45 23.22 44.80
CA MET A 89 1.23 24.18 45.58
C MET A 89 0.49 25.51 45.78
N MET A 90 -0.30 25.92 44.78
CA MET A 90 -1.15 27.11 44.84
C MET A 90 -2.51 26.87 45.53
N GLY A 91 -2.77 25.66 46.04
CA GLY A 91 -4.05 25.29 46.64
C GLY A 91 -5.20 25.16 45.62
N LEU A 92 -4.88 25.00 44.34
CA LEU A 92 -5.83 24.81 43.24
C LEU A 92 -5.92 23.33 42.85
N GLN A 93 -7.04 22.92 42.26
CA GLN A 93 -7.20 21.58 41.70
C GLN A 93 -6.92 21.58 40.19
N TYR A 94 -6.04 20.70 39.74
CA TYR A 94 -5.79 20.47 38.31
C TYR A 94 -6.97 19.71 37.68
N ARG A 95 -7.47 20.19 36.53
CA ARG A 95 -8.54 19.56 35.75
C ARG A 95 -8.02 19.20 34.35
N GLU A 96 -8.10 17.93 34.00
CA GLU A 96 -7.84 17.44 32.65
C GLU A 96 -9.02 17.86 31.77
N SER A 97 -8.90 19.00 31.09
CA SER A 97 -10.00 19.57 30.30
C SER A 97 -10.27 18.73 29.04
N SER A 98 -11.26 17.83 29.11
CA SER A 98 -12.07 17.43 27.97
C SER A 98 -13.38 18.22 28.04
N SER A 99 -13.41 19.40 27.41
CA SER A 99 -14.55 20.33 27.51
C SER A 99 -15.74 19.89 26.63
N GLU A 100 -16.52 18.91 27.08
CA GLU A 100 -17.89 18.67 26.60
C GLU A 100 -18.94 18.77 27.73
N ASP A 101 -18.52 18.79 29.00
CA ASP A 101 -19.43 19.01 30.13
C ASP A 101 -19.11 20.35 30.81
N GLU A 102 -19.47 21.42 30.10
CA GLU A 102 -19.92 22.66 30.75
C GLU A 102 -21.32 22.38 31.31
N ALA A 103 -21.38 21.72 32.47
CA ALA A 103 -22.48 21.99 33.38
C ALA A 103 -22.43 23.50 33.67
N PRO A 104 -23.56 24.24 33.63
CA PRO A 104 -23.56 25.70 33.64
C PRO A 104 -23.02 26.21 34.98
N ALA A 105 -21.71 26.39 35.07
CA ALA A 105 -21.07 27.03 36.19
C ALA A 105 -21.37 28.52 36.05
N ALA A 106 -22.26 28.96 36.94
CA ALA A 106 -22.70 30.33 37.18
C ALA A 106 -21.88 31.42 36.47
N THR A 107 -22.53 32.10 35.53
CA THR A 107 -22.11 33.41 35.06
C THR A 107 -22.07 34.35 36.28
N GLU A 108 -20.90 34.52 36.89
CA GLU A 108 -20.68 35.57 37.88
C GLU A 108 -20.56 36.89 37.11
N VAL A 109 -21.72 37.42 36.70
CA VAL A 109 -21.84 38.76 36.13
C VAL A 109 -21.74 39.73 37.30
N ILE A 110 -20.64 40.48 37.36
CA ILE A 110 -20.54 41.65 38.23
C ILE A 110 -21.27 42.79 37.50
N GLU A 111 -22.51 43.08 37.91
CA GLU A 111 -23.20 44.32 37.50
C GLU A 111 -22.45 45.51 38.10
N ILE A 112 -21.67 46.19 37.27
CA ILE A 112 -21.16 47.52 37.59
C ILE A 112 -22.29 48.49 37.26
N PRO A 113 -22.83 49.26 38.22
CA PRO A 113 -23.82 50.28 37.93
C PRO A 113 -23.23 51.26 36.91
N ASP A 114 -23.90 51.34 35.78
CA ASP A 114 -23.66 52.27 34.69
C ASP A 114 -24.04 53.69 35.15
N GLU A 115 -23.09 54.32 35.86
CA GLU A 115 -23.05 55.77 35.97
C GLU A 115 -22.68 56.32 34.59
N GLU A 116 -23.60 57.07 34.00
CA GLU A 116 -23.49 57.82 32.73
C GLU A 116 -22.04 58.16 32.35
N ASP A 117 -21.53 57.53 31.28
CA ASP A 117 -20.82 58.28 30.26
C ASP A 117 -20.85 57.55 28.90
N ASP A 118 -21.45 58.25 27.95
CA ASP A 118 -21.40 58.04 26.51
C ASP A 118 -19.93 58.01 26.04
N ASP A 119 -19.47 56.88 25.50
CA ASP A 119 -18.46 56.82 24.42
C ASP A 119 -18.36 55.39 23.87
N VAL A 120 -19.41 54.91 23.20
CA VAL A 120 -19.32 53.74 22.31
C VAL A 120 -18.56 54.16 21.05
N MET A 121 -17.23 54.07 21.09
CA MET A 121 -16.43 53.96 19.88
C MET A 121 -16.76 52.61 19.23
N SER A 122 -17.75 52.63 18.34
CA SER A 122 -18.05 51.53 17.42
C SER A 122 -16.80 51.23 16.60
N VAL A 123 -15.96 50.33 17.08
CA VAL A 123 -14.99 49.65 16.22
C VAL A 123 -15.85 48.81 15.29
N ASP A 124 -15.91 49.26 14.06
CA ASP A 124 -16.45 48.54 12.92
C ASP A 124 -15.58 47.29 12.68
N SER A 125 -15.67 46.33 13.60
CA SER A 125 -15.15 44.98 13.42
C SER A 125 -16.11 44.31 12.46
N GLY A 126 -15.87 44.54 11.18
CA GLY A 126 -16.54 43.88 10.08
C GLY A 126 -16.28 42.37 10.12
N TRP A 127 -16.95 41.66 11.03
CA TRP A 127 -17.17 40.22 10.93
C TRP A 127 -18.24 39.96 9.88
N LYS A 128 -17.85 40.19 8.62
CA LYS A 128 -18.56 39.60 7.49
C LYS A 128 -18.14 38.13 7.40
N HIS A 129 -19.02 37.29 7.93
CA HIS A 129 -19.48 36.04 7.36
C HIS A 129 -18.53 35.36 6.35
N SER A 130 -18.00 34.19 6.76
CA SER A 130 -17.71 33.04 5.88
C SER A 130 -16.82 33.34 4.66
N SER A 131 -15.54 33.60 4.89
CA SER A 131 -14.54 33.19 3.89
C SER A 131 -14.26 31.71 4.12
N VAL A 132 -15.04 30.85 3.46
CA VAL A 132 -14.60 29.46 3.26
C VAL A 132 -13.22 29.55 2.61
N ASN A 133 -12.19 29.16 3.35
CA ASN A 133 -10.83 29.15 2.79
C ASN A 133 -10.90 28.37 1.46
N PRO A 134 -10.45 28.94 0.32
CA PRO A 134 -10.55 28.26 -0.97
C PRO A 134 -9.84 26.90 -0.93
N SER A 135 -8.79 26.78 -0.10
CA SER A 135 -8.11 25.53 0.21
C SER A 135 -8.98 24.48 0.91
N LEU A 136 -9.87 24.88 1.83
CA LEU A 136 -10.78 23.97 2.52
C LEU A 136 -11.87 23.46 1.56
N GLN A 137 -12.41 24.34 0.72
CA GLN A 137 -13.42 23.96 -0.27
C GLN A 137 -12.84 23.03 -1.34
N GLU A 138 -11.60 23.28 -1.77
CA GLU A 138 -10.86 22.43 -2.68
C GLU A 138 -10.52 21.08 -2.06
N ALA A 139 -10.07 21.04 -0.79
CA ALA A 139 -9.83 19.81 -0.06
C ALA A 139 -11.11 18.97 0.10
N MET A 140 -12.24 19.60 0.43
CA MET A 140 -13.54 18.92 0.49
C MET A 140 -14.01 18.43 -0.88
N ALA A 141 -13.73 19.16 -1.96
CA ALA A 141 -14.04 18.72 -3.32
C ALA A 141 -13.16 17.55 -3.76
N ALA A 142 -11.88 17.56 -3.43
CA ALA A 142 -10.93 16.48 -3.69
C ALA A 142 -11.31 15.21 -2.93
N MET A 143 -11.66 15.33 -1.64
CA MET A 143 -12.11 14.21 -0.82
C MET A 143 -13.40 13.58 -1.37
N ARG A 144 -14.37 14.40 -1.80
CA ARG A 144 -15.60 13.92 -2.45
C ARG A 144 -15.35 13.29 -3.83
N ARG A 145 -14.29 13.66 -4.54
CA ARG A 145 -13.90 13.02 -5.81
C ARG A 145 -13.24 11.67 -5.53
N SER A 146 -12.28 11.62 -4.60
CA SER A 146 -11.62 10.39 -4.16
C SER A 146 -12.65 9.35 -3.65
N ALA A 147 -13.61 9.74 -2.80
CA ALA A 147 -14.66 8.84 -2.33
C ALA A 147 -15.51 8.24 -3.47
N ARG A 148 -15.77 9.03 -4.53
CA ARG A 148 -16.50 8.56 -5.72
C ARG A 148 -15.66 7.61 -6.57
N ASP A 149 -14.36 7.84 -6.65
CA ASP A 149 -13.45 6.99 -7.42
C ASP A 149 -13.22 5.64 -6.72
N VAL A 150 -13.12 5.63 -5.39
CA VAL A 150 -13.09 4.39 -4.59
C VAL A 150 -14.40 3.60 -4.73
N ALA A 151 -15.55 4.27 -4.71
CA ALA A 151 -16.84 3.60 -4.91
C ALA A 151 -16.95 2.97 -6.31
N LYS A 152 -16.50 3.67 -7.36
CA LYS A 152 -16.47 3.14 -8.73
C LYS A 152 -15.49 1.98 -8.89
N PHE A 153 -14.34 2.06 -8.22
CA PHE A 153 -13.37 0.97 -8.21
C PHE A 153 -13.98 -0.28 -7.56
N MET A 154 -14.63 -0.12 -6.41
CA MET A 154 -15.28 -1.22 -5.70
C MET A 154 -16.41 -1.87 -6.54
N ASP A 155 -17.19 -1.07 -7.27
CA ASP A 155 -18.20 -1.56 -8.22
C ASP A 155 -17.59 -2.27 -9.45
N ALA A 156 -16.45 -1.78 -9.96
CA ALA A 156 -15.74 -2.44 -11.06
C ALA A 156 -15.12 -3.78 -10.62
N VAL A 157 -14.62 -3.86 -9.38
CA VAL A 157 -14.08 -5.09 -8.79
C VAL A 157 -15.20 -6.09 -8.52
N SER A 158 -16.32 -5.66 -7.92
CA SER A 158 -17.45 -6.54 -7.63
C SER A 158 -18.13 -7.10 -8.90
N LYS A 159 -18.21 -6.30 -9.98
CA LYS A 159 -18.69 -6.78 -11.29
C LYS A 159 -17.76 -7.80 -11.93
N LYS A 160 -16.45 -7.68 -11.71
CA LYS A 160 -15.44 -8.61 -12.23
C LYS A 160 -15.39 -9.92 -11.42
N THR A 161 -15.64 -9.87 -10.11
CA THR A 161 -15.75 -11.07 -9.26
C THR A 161 -17.09 -11.79 -9.46
N SER A 162 -18.20 -11.07 -9.63
CA SER A 162 -19.52 -11.67 -9.92
C SER A 162 -19.57 -12.37 -11.29
N SER A 163 -18.77 -11.95 -12.26
CA SER A 163 -18.66 -12.62 -13.57
C SER A 163 -17.84 -13.92 -13.52
N GLN A 164 -17.02 -14.17 -12.48
CA GLN A 164 -16.25 -15.40 -12.33
C GLN A 164 -16.99 -16.53 -11.58
N GLU A 165 -18.13 -16.23 -10.95
CA GLU A 165 -18.90 -17.21 -10.15
C GLU A 165 -20.06 -17.86 -10.94
N ALA A 166 -20.22 -17.55 -12.24
CA ALA A 166 -21.28 -18.10 -13.08
C ALA A 166 -20.87 -19.33 -13.91
N GLN A 167 -19.67 -19.88 -13.73
CA GLN A 167 -19.19 -21.04 -14.50
C GLN A 167 -18.54 -22.11 -13.63
N LYS A 168 -19.28 -22.72 -12.69
CA LYS A 168 -18.86 -24.01 -12.13
C LYS A 168 -19.99 -24.84 -11.51
N GLU A 169 -21.00 -25.25 -12.28
CA GLU A 169 -21.78 -26.43 -11.90
C GLU A 169 -22.43 -27.13 -13.10
N ALA A 170 -21.76 -28.15 -13.65
CA ALA A 170 -22.33 -29.40 -14.20
C ALA A 170 -21.24 -30.28 -14.86
N GLN A 171 -20.99 -31.42 -14.20
CA GLN A 171 -20.31 -32.70 -14.45
C GLN A 171 -20.16 -33.31 -15.91
N PRO A 172 -19.50 -34.48 -16.15
CA PRO A 172 -18.13 -34.65 -16.70
C PRO A 172 -18.06 -35.49 -18.04
N PRO A 173 -16.96 -36.22 -18.43
CA PRO A 173 -16.30 -36.25 -19.78
C PRO A 173 -16.77 -37.45 -20.68
N PRO A 174 -16.22 -37.82 -21.90
CA PRO A 174 -14.89 -37.53 -22.48
C PRO A 174 -14.78 -37.37 -24.04
N ALA A 175 -13.52 -37.22 -24.50
CA ALA A 175 -12.90 -37.66 -25.78
C ALA A 175 -12.30 -36.56 -26.71
N CYS A 176 -10.99 -36.66 -26.95
CA CYS A 176 -10.15 -35.94 -27.92
C CYS A 176 -10.38 -36.44 -29.38
N PRO A 177 -9.66 -35.99 -30.46
CA PRO A 177 -8.65 -34.92 -30.62
C PRO A 177 -8.82 -34.02 -31.89
N GLY A 178 -8.11 -32.89 -31.91
CA GLY A 178 -7.53 -32.32 -33.15
C GLY A 178 -8.18 -31.04 -33.71
N THR A 179 -7.47 -29.91 -33.63
CA THR A 179 -7.21 -28.94 -34.72
C THR A 179 -6.40 -27.75 -34.21
N ALA A 180 -5.61 -27.17 -35.09
CA ALA A 180 -4.53 -26.23 -34.79
C ALA A 180 -4.98 -24.77 -34.59
N GLN A 181 -4.19 -24.07 -33.76
CA GLN A 181 -3.99 -22.61 -33.60
C GLN A 181 -5.00 -21.80 -32.75
N PRO A 182 -4.61 -20.61 -32.20
CA PRO A 182 -3.28 -20.04 -32.00
C PRO A 182 -2.95 -19.75 -30.51
N VAL A 183 -1.66 -19.61 -30.22
CA VAL A 183 -1.11 -19.18 -28.93
C VAL A 183 -1.69 -17.83 -28.51
N ALA A 184 -2.42 -17.82 -27.39
CA ALA A 184 -2.84 -16.60 -26.71
C ALA A 184 -1.62 -15.92 -26.07
N PRO A 185 -1.41 -14.60 -26.24
CA PRO A 185 -0.35 -13.91 -25.53
C PRO A 185 -0.64 -13.88 -24.02
N PRO A 186 0.39 -14.04 -23.16
CA PRO A 186 0.21 -13.95 -21.72
C PRO A 186 -0.28 -12.55 -21.34
N ALA A 187 -1.17 -12.49 -20.34
CA ALA A 187 -1.65 -11.26 -19.74
C ALA A 187 -0.45 -10.39 -19.31
N PRO A 188 -0.39 -9.10 -19.66
CA PRO A 188 0.68 -8.24 -19.18
C PRO A 188 0.42 -7.95 -17.71
N GLY A 189 1.40 -8.30 -16.86
CA GLY A 189 1.51 -7.76 -15.52
C GLY A 189 1.52 -6.24 -15.57
N ASP A 190 0.79 -5.64 -14.63
CA ASP A 190 0.85 -4.21 -14.33
C ASP A 190 2.20 -3.88 -13.72
N ASP A 191 3.24 -3.76 -14.56
CA ASP A 191 4.45 -3.01 -14.21
C ASP A 191 4.21 -1.53 -14.55
N LEU A 192 3.46 -0.85 -13.68
CA LEU A 192 3.31 0.61 -13.72
C LEU A 192 4.35 1.34 -12.86
N ASN A 193 5.44 0.65 -12.47
CA ASN A 193 6.44 1.17 -11.53
C ASN A 193 7.83 1.43 -12.14
N THR A 194 7.90 1.90 -13.38
CA THR A 194 9.12 2.55 -13.88
C THR A 194 8.76 3.90 -14.46
N ASP A 195 8.72 4.89 -13.56
CA ASP A 195 8.83 6.29 -13.95
C ASP A 195 10.17 6.50 -14.67
N GLY A 196 10.13 7.01 -15.89
CA GLY A 196 11.31 7.65 -16.50
C GLY A 196 11.57 7.42 -17.99
N ASP A 197 11.40 6.21 -18.54
CA ASP A 197 11.78 5.96 -19.94
C ASP A 197 10.80 5.10 -20.73
N LEU A 198 10.44 5.59 -21.92
CA LEU A 198 9.46 4.96 -22.80
C LEU A 198 10.17 3.86 -23.61
N LYS A 199 9.68 2.62 -23.56
CA LYS A 199 10.30 1.46 -24.22
C LYS A 199 9.43 0.89 -25.34
N VAL A 200 10.08 0.48 -26.43
CA VAL A 200 9.43 -0.28 -27.51
C VAL A 200 8.82 -1.56 -26.94
N GLY A 201 7.58 -1.88 -27.33
CA GLY A 201 6.78 -2.99 -26.81
C GLY A 201 5.76 -2.58 -25.75
N MET A 202 5.86 -1.38 -25.17
CA MET A 202 4.90 -0.92 -24.15
C MET A 202 3.49 -0.73 -24.74
N ARG A 203 2.47 -1.10 -23.94
CA ARG A 203 1.06 -0.83 -24.25
C ARG A 203 0.74 0.61 -23.87
N ILE A 204 0.50 1.45 -24.85
CA ILE A 204 0.28 2.89 -24.65
C ILE A 204 -1.06 3.34 -25.20
N LEU A 205 -1.57 4.47 -24.69
CA LEU A 205 -2.67 5.20 -25.29
C LEU A 205 -2.11 6.30 -26.19
N GLY A 206 -2.30 6.15 -27.50
CA GLY A 206 -1.94 7.17 -28.49
C GLY A 206 -3.15 8.01 -28.89
N LYS A 207 -2.99 9.34 -28.95
CA LYS A 207 -4.02 10.24 -29.48
C LYS A 207 -3.92 10.33 -31.00
N LYS A 208 -4.94 9.86 -31.72
CA LYS A 208 -5.00 9.96 -33.20
C LYS A 208 -5.45 11.37 -33.64
N ARG A 209 -5.33 11.69 -34.94
CA ARG A 209 -5.81 12.95 -35.54
C ARG A 209 -7.28 13.27 -35.20
N THR A 210 -8.11 12.24 -35.01
CA THR A 210 -9.54 12.33 -34.62
C THR A 210 -9.77 12.68 -33.15
N LYS A 211 -8.72 13.02 -32.39
CA LYS A 211 -8.74 13.41 -30.97
C LYS A 211 -9.29 12.34 -30.02
N THR A 212 -9.42 11.10 -30.48
CA THR A 212 -9.73 9.92 -29.67
C THR A 212 -8.45 9.23 -29.22
N TRP A 213 -8.45 8.72 -27.98
CA TRP A 213 -7.37 7.90 -27.44
C TRP A 213 -7.56 6.46 -27.89
N HIS A 214 -6.51 5.87 -28.44
CA HIS A 214 -6.53 4.48 -28.88
C HIS A 214 -5.42 3.70 -28.21
N LYS A 215 -5.75 2.48 -27.77
CA LYS A 215 -4.77 1.54 -27.23
C LYS A 215 -3.94 0.98 -28.38
N GLY A 216 -2.61 1.05 -28.23
CA GLY A 216 -1.65 0.52 -29.19
C GLY A 216 -0.40 -0.02 -28.49
N THR A 217 0.50 -0.58 -29.28
CA THR A 217 1.82 -1.03 -28.83
C THR A 217 2.86 -0.10 -29.43
N LEU A 218 3.78 0.42 -28.61
CA LEU A 218 4.86 1.27 -29.11
C LEU A 218 5.84 0.43 -29.94
N ILE A 219 6.03 0.77 -31.21
CA ILE A 219 6.86 -0.04 -32.13
C ILE A 219 8.26 0.55 -32.39
N ALA A 220 8.45 1.84 -32.20
CA ALA A 220 9.73 2.52 -32.41
C ALA A 220 9.71 3.90 -31.74
N ILE A 221 10.90 4.37 -31.34
CA ILE A 221 11.12 5.75 -30.89
C ILE A 221 12.16 6.35 -31.84
N LYS A 222 11.77 7.43 -32.53
CA LYS A 222 12.68 8.16 -33.41
C LYS A 222 13.11 9.43 -32.69
N PRO A 223 14.40 9.60 -32.34
CA PRO A 223 14.88 10.88 -31.82
C PRO A 223 14.77 11.92 -32.94
N VAL A 224 14.32 13.12 -32.59
CA VAL A 224 14.34 14.27 -33.49
C VAL A 224 15.56 15.09 -33.11
N GLY A 225 16.56 15.12 -33.99
CA GLY A 225 17.73 16.00 -33.89
C GLY A 225 17.53 17.25 -34.72
#